data_AF-A0A2A2FAE5-F1
#
_entry.id   AF-A0A2A2FAE5-F1
#
_cell.length_a   1.000
_cell.length_b   1.000
_cell.length_c   1.000
_cell.angle_alpha   90.00
_cell.angle_beta   90.00
_cell.angle_gamma   90.00
#
_symmetry.space_group_name_H-M   'P 1'
#
loop_
_entity.id
_entity.type
_entity.pdbx_description
1 polymer ?
#
loop_
_entity_poly.entity_id
_entity_poly.type
_entity_poly.pdbx_seq_one_letter_code
_entity_poly.pdbx_strand_id
1 'polypeptide(L)'
;MSETTLSLPEIPDSKVVLNEREAREVLAFFWPSRKPVIKTTPMTMDLRRYAQALLVVAIDGSYLLGFIDILFNIILRRKPGTSVKKLIRKVAQKSAKHWWKHATEEDLEDPRVYESVRSAIAIKQRKPFEDRLKGLTSSIPKAKQRIVLSDIKPDTIAWI
;
A
#
# COMPACT_ATOMS: atom_id res chain seq x y z
N MET A 1 -10.05 -12.73 20.16
CA MET A 1 -9.30 -12.90 18.90
C MET A 1 -9.68 -11.73 18.00
N SER A 2 -8.74 -10.85 17.65
CA SER A 2 -9.05 -9.61 16.93
C SER A 2 -8.58 -9.72 15.48
N GLU A 3 -9.48 -10.12 14.58
CA GLU A 3 -9.21 -10.00 13.14
C GLU A 3 -9.26 -8.52 12.76
N THR A 4 -8.17 -8.01 12.18
CA THR A 4 -8.23 -6.65 11.62
C THR A 4 -8.34 -6.70 10.10
N THR A 5 -9.38 -6.04 9.61
CA THR A 5 -9.70 -6.01 8.18
C THR A 5 -9.34 -4.65 7.62
N LEU A 6 -8.35 -4.62 6.74
CA LEU A 6 -8.10 -3.49 5.86
C LEU A 6 -8.85 -3.69 4.54
N SER A 7 -9.17 -2.61 3.84
CA SER A 7 -9.81 -2.69 2.53
C SER A 7 -9.25 -1.64 1.59
N LEU A 8 -9.00 -2.03 0.34
CA LEU A 8 -8.59 -1.07 -0.68
C LEU A 8 -9.69 -0.02 -0.86
N PRO A 9 -9.37 1.28 -0.73
CA PRO A 9 -10.35 2.33 -0.93
C PRO A 9 -10.79 2.37 -2.40
N GLU A 10 -12.05 2.71 -2.62
CA GLU A 10 -12.56 3.02 -3.95
C GLU A 10 -12.16 4.45 -4.31
N ILE A 11 -11.23 4.58 -5.25
CA ILE A 11 -10.69 5.87 -5.68
C ILE A 11 -11.27 6.22 -7.06
N PRO A 12 -12.10 7.26 -7.20
CA PRO A 12 -12.56 7.71 -8.51
C PRO A 12 -11.40 8.31 -9.31
N ASP A 13 -11.49 8.27 -10.64
CA ASP A 13 -10.40 8.72 -11.53
C ASP A 13 -9.99 10.17 -11.31
N SER A 14 -10.95 11.04 -11.00
CA SER A 14 -10.70 12.44 -10.67
C SER A 14 -9.87 12.66 -9.39
N LYS A 15 -9.72 11.63 -8.56
CA LYS A 15 -8.96 11.66 -7.30
C LYS A 15 -7.66 10.83 -7.38
N VAL A 16 -7.32 10.29 -8.55
CA VAL A 16 -6.01 9.66 -8.77
C VAL A 16 -4.95 10.76 -8.94
N VAL A 17 -4.06 10.86 -7.95
CA VAL A 17 -3.01 11.89 -7.90
C VAL A 17 -1.67 11.38 -8.42
N LEU A 18 -1.49 10.05 -8.46
CA LEU A 18 -0.28 9.43 -9.01
C LEU A 18 -0.30 9.49 -10.54
N ASN A 19 0.77 10.00 -11.13
CA ASN A 19 1.02 9.88 -12.57
C ASN A 19 1.59 8.48 -12.92
N GLU A 20 1.79 8.20 -14.20
CA GLU A 20 2.27 6.88 -14.65
C GLU A 20 3.63 6.48 -14.07
N ARG A 21 4.59 7.41 -14.05
CA ARG A 21 5.92 7.17 -13.49
C ARG A 21 5.83 6.87 -12.00
N GLU A 22 5.07 7.67 -11.27
CA GLU A 22 4.90 7.51 -9.82
C GLU A 22 4.19 6.19 -9.49
N ALA A 23 3.18 5.81 -10.27
CA ALA A 23 2.50 4.53 -10.12
C ALA A 23 3.46 3.35 -10.33
N ARG A 24 4.35 3.41 -11.34
CA ARG A 24 5.41 2.39 -11.52
C ARG A 24 6.31 2.29 -10.30
N GLU A 25 6.72 3.43 -9.73
CA GLU A 25 7.57 3.46 -8.54
C GLU A 25 6.87 2.85 -7.32
N VAL A 26 5.58 3.11 -7.14
CA VAL A 26 4.77 2.49 -6.08
C VAL A 26 4.61 0.99 -6.29
N LEU A 27 4.28 0.53 -7.49
CA LEU A 27 4.18 -0.91 -7.78
C LEU A 27 5.53 -1.62 -7.57
N ALA A 28 6.63 -0.99 -7.99
CA ALA A 28 7.98 -1.51 -7.77
C ALA A 28 8.40 -1.51 -6.29
N PHE A 29 7.81 -0.63 -5.48
CA PHE A 29 7.97 -0.63 -4.03
C PHE A 29 7.29 -1.86 -3.41
N PHE A 30 6.08 -2.23 -3.83
CA PHE A 30 5.39 -3.44 -3.35
C PHE A 30 6.00 -4.74 -3.91
N TRP A 31 6.37 -4.78 -5.19
CA TRP A 31 6.92 -5.97 -5.86
C TRP A 31 8.28 -5.69 -6.52
N PRO A 32 9.36 -5.53 -5.75
CA PRO A 32 10.68 -5.17 -6.29
C PRO A 32 11.28 -6.23 -7.23
N SER A 33 10.94 -7.51 -7.06
CA SER A 33 11.35 -8.58 -7.98
C SER A 33 10.64 -8.53 -9.34
N ARG A 34 9.53 -7.79 -9.43
CA ARG A 34 8.74 -7.60 -10.67
C ARG A 34 9.07 -6.29 -11.40
N LYS A 35 10.08 -5.53 -10.95
CA LYS A 35 10.54 -4.29 -11.58
C LYS A 35 10.71 -4.38 -13.11
N PRO A 36 11.32 -5.44 -13.68
CA PRO A 36 11.48 -5.54 -15.13
C PRO A 36 10.14 -5.52 -15.88
N VAL A 37 9.17 -6.28 -15.38
CA VAL A 37 7.81 -6.36 -15.95
C VAL A 37 7.08 -5.04 -15.75
N ILE A 38 7.13 -4.47 -14.55
CA ILE A 38 6.48 -3.18 -14.23
C ILE A 38 7.02 -2.04 -15.11
N LYS A 39 8.29 -2.09 -15.54
CA LYS A 39 8.88 -1.08 -16.41
C LYS A 39 8.28 -1.09 -17.82
N THR A 40 7.90 -2.25 -18.33
CA THR A 40 7.40 -2.42 -19.70
C THR A 40 5.87 -2.42 -19.81
N THR A 41 5.16 -2.69 -18.71
CA THR A 41 3.67 -2.70 -18.70
C THR A 41 3.10 -1.30 -19.01
N PRO A 42 2.13 -1.13 -19.91
CA PRO A 42 1.41 0.13 -20.08
C PRO A 42 0.69 0.55 -18.80
N MET A 43 0.89 1.80 -18.35
CA MET A 43 0.40 2.24 -17.04
C MET A 43 -1.01 2.84 -17.14
N THR A 44 -2.00 1.97 -17.23
CA THR A 44 -3.43 2.34 -17.35
C THR A 44 -3.94 3.10 -16.12
N MET A 45 -5.07 3.80 -16.26
CA MET A 45 -5.72 4.47 -15.14
C MET A 45 -6.07 3.49 -14.00
N ASP A 46 -6.51 2.26 -14.33
CA ASP A 46 -6.77 1.22 -13.32
C ASP A 46 -5.51 0.86 -12.51
N LEU A 47 -4.36 0.69 -13.18
CA LEU A 47 -3.10 0.40 -12.49
C LEU A 47 -2.63 1.57 -11.63
N ARG A 48 -2.83 2.82 -12.07
CA ARG A 48 -2.50 4.02 -11.29
C ARG A 48 -3.38 4.13 -10.04
N ARG A 49 -4.69 3.93 -10.20
CA ARG A 49 -5.66 3.89 -9.11
C ARG A 49 -5.34 2.79 -8.12
N TYR A 50 -5.02 1.59 -8.63
CA TYR A 50 -4.63 0.44 -7.82
C TYR A 50 -3.35 0.71 -7.03
N ALA A 51 -2.32 1.27 -7.66
CA ALA A 51 -1.09 1.66 -6.98
C ALA A 51 -1.36 2.66 -5.85
N GLN A 52 -2.20 3.67 -6.09
CA GLN A 52 -2.58 4.64 -5.06
C GLN A 52 -3.35 4.00 -3.90
N ALA A 53 -4.32 3.11 -4.21
CA ALA A 53 -5.09 2.39 -3.20
C ALA A 53 -4.18 1.52 -2.31
N LEU A 54 -3.20 0.83 -2.89
CA LEU A 54 -2.19 0.07 -2.12
C LEU A 54 -1.42 0.98 -1.16
N LEU A 55 -1.04 2.18 -1.61
CA LEU A 55 -0.29 3.12 -0.79
C LEU A 55 -1.14 3.69 0.36
N VAL A 56 -2.40 4.04 0.09
CA VAL A 56 -3.36 4.47 1.12
C VAL A 56 -3.51 3.39 2.20
N VAL A 57 -3.76 2.14 1.80
CA VAL A 57 -3.89 1.04 2.77
C VAL A 57 -2.59 0.75 3.50
N ALA A 58 -1.44 0.93 2.86
CA ALA A 58 -0.16 0.73 3.53
C ALA A 58 0.14 1.80 4.58
N ILE A 59 -0.23 3.06 4.31
CA ILE A 59 -0.14 4.15 5.29
C ILE A 59 -1.12 3.87 6.43
N ASP A 60 -2.41 3.73 6.12
CA ASP A 60 -3.47 3.53 7.12
C ASP A 60 -3.25 2.27 7.98
N GLY A 61 -2.86 1.17 7.32
CA GLY A 61 -2.51 -0.08 7.99
C GLY A 61 -1.26 0.00 8.86
N SER A 62 -0.34 0.94 8.57
CA SER A 62 0.82 1.18 9.43
C SER A 62 0.41 1.88 10.73
N TYR A 63 -0.57 2.78 10.71
CA TYR A 63 -1.09 3.41 11.92
C TYR A 63 -2.02 2.51 12.72
N LEU A 64 -2.75 1.61 12.05
CA LEU A 64 -3.44 0.52 12.72
C LEU A 64 -2.48 -0.38 13.52
N LEU A 65 -1.35 -0.77 12.92
CA LEU A 65 -0.33 -1.56 13.60
C LEU A 65 0.49 -0.74 14.61
N GLY A 66 0.52 0.59 14.49
CA GLY A 66 1.02 1.49 15.52
C GLY A 66 0.29 1.37 16.87
N PHE A 67 -0.89 0.72 16.89
CA PHE A 67 -1.65 0.38 18.09
C PHE A 67 -1.55 -1.11 18.49
N ILE A 68 -1.03 -1.98 17.62
CA ILE A 68 -0.73 -3.40 17.92
C ILE A 68 0.79 -3.52 17.97
N ASP A 69 1.29 -2.99 19.08
CA ASP A 69 2.63 -3.03 19.63
C ASP A 69 3.75 -3.66 18.81
N ILE A 70 4.77 -2.83 18.64
CA ILE A 70 6.18 -3.14 18.91
C ILE A 70 6.77 -4.23 18.07
N LEU A 71 6.13 -4.82 17.05
CA LEU A 71 6.61 -6.14 16.85
C LEU A 71 6.50 -6.86 15.44
N PHE A 72 7.50 -6.67 14.54
CA PHE A 72 8.15 -7.72 13.67
C PHE A 72 9.57 -7.32 13.17
N ASN A 73 10.63 -7.94 13.71
CA ASN A 73 12.01 -7.92 13.28
C ASN A 73 12.23 -9.14 12.37
N ILE A 74 13.18 -9.01 11.44
CA ILE A 74 13.56 -10.01 10.43
C ILE A 74 12.59 -10.06 9.21
N ILE A 75 12.85 -9.19 8.23
CA ILE A 75 13.20 -9.52 6.83
C ILE A 75 13.12 -8.21 6.02
N LEU A 76 14.22 -7.88 5.33
CA LEU A 76 14.43 -6.83 4.30
C LEU A 76 14.82 -5.41 4.77
N ARG A 77 16.14 -5.23 4.82
CA ARG A 77 16.87 -3.96 4.68
C ARG A 77 16.61 -3.28 3.32
N ARG A 78 15.41 -2.75 3.08
CA ARG A 78 15.17 -1.84 1.95
C ARG A 78 14.47 -0.59 2.44
N LYS A 79 15.27 0.40 2.83
CA LYS A 79 14.79 1.78 2.99
C LYS A 79 14.03 2.16 1.73
N PRO A 80 12.80 2.72 1.82
CA PRO A 80 12.14 3.28 0.65
C PRO A 80 13.10 4.30 0.04
N GLY A 81 13.34 4.20 -1.28
CA GLY A 81 14.15 5.19 -1.96
C GLY A 81 13.54 6.58 -1.74
N THR A 82 14.36 7.64 -1.75
CA THR A 82 13.94 9.03 -1.50
C THR A 82 12.73 9.45 -2.36
N SER A 83 12.58 8.83 -3.53
CA SER A 83 11.41 8.99 -4.41
C SER A 83 10.11 8.48 -3.76
N VAL A 84 10.12 7.26 -3.22
CA VAL A 84 8.91 6.64 -2.61
C VAL A 84 8.46 7.43 -1.38
N LYS A 85 9.38 7.94 -0.55
CA LYS A 85 9.01 8.80 0.60
C LYS A 85 8.21 10.03 0.15
N LYS A 86 8.62 10.67 -0.96
CA LYS A 86 7.88 11.80 -1.55
C LYS A 86 6.50 11.38 -2.04
N LEU A 87 6.36 10.18 -2.60
CA LEU A 87 5.05 9.66 -3.07
C LEU A 87 4.11 9.35 -1.91
N ILE A 88 4.62 8.77 -0.82
CA ILE A 88 3.85 8.53 0.41
C ILE A 88 3.30 9.88 0.92
N ARG A 89 4.17 10.88 1.06
CA ARG A 89 3.76 12.23 1.49
C ARG A 89 2.75 12.87 0.54
N LYS A 90 2.98 12.77 -0.78
CA LYS A 90 2.05 13.28 -1.80
C LYS A 90 0.67 12.66 -1.68
N VAL A 91 0.58 11.34 -1.50
CA VAL A 91 -0.69 10.63 -1.35
C VAL A 91 -1.35 10.98 -0.03
N ALA A 92 -0.61 11.01 1.08
CA ALA A 92 -1.15 11.42 2.38
C ALA A 92 -1.81 12.81 2.32
N GLN A 93 -1.10 13.78 1.75
CA GLN A 93 -1.55 15.18 1.68
C GLN A 93 -2.70 15.44 0.69
N LYS A 94 -2.81 14.65 -0.39
CA LYS A 94 -3.80 14.89 -1.46
C LYS A 94 -4.99 13.95 -1.45
N SER A 95 -4.99 12.94 -0.58
CA SER A 95 -6.08 11.98 -0.47
C SER A 95 -7.26 12.53 0.34
N ALA A 96 -8.43 11.95 0.14
CA ALA A 96 -9.62 12.35 0.88
C ALA A 96 -9.55 11.89 2.34
N LYS A 97 -9.92 12.77 3.28
CA LYS A 97 -9.86 12.47 4.73
C LYS A 97 -10.59 11.17 5.11
N HIS A 98 -11.72 10.88 4.47
CA HIS A 98 -12.53 9.68 4.75
C HIS A 98 -11.89 8.35 4.32
N TRP A 99 -10.75 8.36 3.64
CA TRP A 99 -10.01 7.14 3.31
C TRP A 99 -9.12 6.65 4.45
N TRP A 100 -8.85 7.49 5.43
CA TRP A 100 -8.07 7.17 6.61
C TRP A 100 -8.99 6.68 7.71
N LYS A 101 -8.79 5.44 8.16
CA LYS A 101 -9.55 4.85 9.28
C LYS A 101 -8.75 4.86 10.57
N HIS A 102 -7.43 4.86 10.46
CA HIS A 102 -6.50 4.69 11.57
C HIS A 102 -5.46 5.80 11.64
N ALA A 103 -5.07 6.39 10.51
CA ALA A 103 -4.16 7.55 10.51
C ALA A 103 -4.90 8.85 10.91
N THR A 104 -4.32 9.61 11.84
CA THR A 104 -4.81 10.94 12.23
C THR A 104 -4.29 12.04 11.29
N GLU A 105 -4.76 13.28 11.44
CA GLU A 105 -4.24 14.40 10.61
C GLU A 105 -2.75 14.68 10.89
N GLU A 106 -2.33 14.59 12.15
CA GLU A 106 -0.93 14.74 12.57
C GLU A 106 -0.03 13.66 11.94
N ASP A 107 -0.51 12.41 11.94
CA ASP A 107 0.18 11.28 11.32
C ASP A 107 0.45 11.49 9.82
N LEU A 108 -0.46 12.18 9.12
CA LEU A 108 -0.37 12.43 7.69
C LEU A 108 0.61 13.55 7.32
N GLU A 109 1.17 14.27 8.30
CA GLU A 109 2.21 15.28 8.07
C GLU A 109 3.59 14.67 7.74
N ASP A 110 3.94 13.56 8.42
CA ASP A 110 5.11 12.72 8.12
C ASP A 110 4.73 11.22 8.08
N PRO A 111 4.03 10.79 7.02
CA PRO A 111 3.43 9.47 6.94
C PRO A 111 4.48 8.36 6.88
N ARG A 112 4.27 7.30 7.65
CA ARG A 112 5.13 6.12 7.72
C ARG A 112 4.48 4.91 7.08
N VAL A 113 5.30 4.07 6.44
CA VAL A 113 4.88 2.76 5.93
C VAL A 113 5.85 1.70 6.44
N TYR A 114 5.36 0.79 7.27
CA TYR A 114 6.17 -0.31 7.80
C TYR A 114 6.41 -1.40 6.75
N GLU A 115 7.61 -1.99 6.77
CA GLU A 115 8.01 -3.04 5.82
C GLU A 115 7.14 -4.30 5.96
N SER A 116 6.77 -4.66 7.19
CA SER A 116 5.85 -5.77 7.48
C SER A 116 4.48 -5.56 6.82
N VAL A 117 3.92 -4.35 6.93
CA VAL A 117 2.66 -3.96 6.28
C VAL A 117 2.80 -4.05 4.76
N ARG A 118 3.85 -3.43 4.20
CA ARG A 118 4.14 -3.48 2.76
C ARG A 118 4.22 -4.92 2.24
N SER A 119 4.95 -5.78 2.95
CA SER A 119 5.16 -7.18 2.61
C SER A 119 3.86 -7.98 2.70
N ALA A 120 3.11 -7.85 3.80
CA ALA A 120 1.83 -8.53 3.99
C ALA A 120 0.80 -8.15 2.91
N ILE A 121 0.71 -6.86 2.57
CA ILE A 121 -0.11 -6.36 1.46
C ILE A 121 0.35 -7.00 0.15
N ALA A 122 1.65 -6.94 -0.16
CA ALA A 122 2.19 -7.47 -1.42
C ALA A 122 1.93 -8.99 -1.60
N ILE A 123 2.00 -9.77 -0.51
CA ILE A 123 1.69 -11.21 -0.51
C ILE A 123 0.21 -11.43 -0.81
N LYS A 124 -0.69 -10.77 -0.07
CA LYS A 124 -2.15 -10.92 -0.24
C LYS A 124 -2.64 -10.39 -1.59
N GLN A 125 -1.99 -9.37 -2.11
CA GLN A 125 -2.32 -8.72 -3.37
C GLN A 125 -1.59 -9.33 -4.58
N ARG A 126 -0.79 -10.39 -4.40
CA ARG A 126 -0.04 -11.04 -5.49
C ARG A 126 -0.95 -11.44 -6.67
N LYS A 127 -2.03 -12.18 -6.42
CA LYS A 127 -2.94 -12.62 -7.48
C LYS A 127 -3.67 -11.45 -8.15
N PRO A 128 -4.29 -10.51 -7.41
CA PRO A 128 -4.87 -9.29 -7.99
C PRO A 128 -3.89 -8.45 -8.82
N PHE A 129 -2.61 -8.40 -8.43
CA PHE A 129 -1.58 -7.70 -9.18
C PHE A 129 -1.25 -8.42 -10.50
N GLU A 130 -1.05 -9.73 -10.47
CA GLU A 130 -0.77 -10.54 -11.68
C GLU A 130 -1.95 -10.51 -12.67
N ASP A 131 -3.20 -10.56 -12.18
CA ASP A 131 -4.41 -10.43 -13.01
C ASP A 131 -4.38 -9.10 -13.79
N ARG A 132 -4.02 -8.00 -13.12
CA ARG A 132 -3.94 -6.66 -13.72
C ARG A 132 -2.80 -6.50 -14.71
N LEU A 133 -1.64 -7.10 -14.44
CA LEU A 133 -0.53 -7.11 -15.39
C LEU A 133 -0.90 -7.79 -16.72
N LYS A 134 -1.80 -8.77 -16.68
CA LYS A 134 -2.33 -9.47 -17.86
C LYS A 134 -3.49 -8.74 -18.54
N GLY A 135 -3.87 -7.56 -18.06
CA GLY A 135 -5.02 -6.81 -18.59
C GLY A 135 -6.38 -7.38 -18.20
N LEU A 136 -6.43 -8.37 -17.29
CA LEU A 136 -7.69 -8.91 -16.79
C LEU A 136 -8.28 -7.89 -15.81
N THR A 137 -9.18 -7.06 -16.31
CA THR A 137 -9.88 -6.03 -15.53
C THR A 137 -10.81 -6.72 -14.54
N SER A 138 -10.30 -6.99 -13.35
CA SER A 138 -11.19 -7.28 -12.22
C SER A 138 -11.83 -5.96 -11.82
N SER A 139 -13.04 -5.65 -12.33
CA SER A 139 -13.98 -4.86 -11.53
C SER A 139 -13.92 -5.44 -10.14
N ILE A 140 -13.47 -4.68 -9.15
CA ILE A 140 -12.97 -5.30 -7.91
C ILE A 140 -14.17 -5.96 -7.25
N PRO A 141 -14.28 -7.30 -7.18
CA PRO A 141 -15.34 -7.90 -6.39
C PRO A 141 -15.02 -7.49 -4.94
N LYS A 142 -16.01 -7.02 -4.16
CA LYS A 142 -15.81 -6.58 -2.77
C LYS A 142 -14.95 -7.57 -1.94
N ALA A 143 -15.02 -8.86 -2.26
CA ALA A 143 -14.17 -9.91 -1.68
C ALA A 143 -12.65 -9.74 -1.92
N LYS A 144 -12.21 -9.24 -3.09
CA LYS A 144 -10.77 -9.00 -3.40
C LYS A 144 -10.26 -7.66 -2.84
N GLN A 145 -11.14 -6.75 -2.41
CA GLN A 145 -10.76 -5.51 -1.73
C GLN A 145 -10.28 -5.77 -0.29
N ARG A 146 -10.76 -6.86 0.32
CA ARG A 146 -10.54 -7.19 1.74
C ARG A 146 -9.14 -7.77 1.96
N ILE A 147 -8.34 -7.08 2.75
CA ILE A 147 -7.06 -7.56 3.28
C ILE A 147 -7.31 -7.92 4.74
N VAL A 148 -7.59 -9.20 4.99
CA VAL A 148 -7.71 -9.72 6.36
C VAL A 148 -6.31 -9.96 6.90
N LEU A 149 -5.90 -9.28 7.96
CA LEU A 149 -4.68 -9.58 8.70
C LEU A 149 -5.09 -10.46 9.90
N SER A 150 -4.79 -11.76 9.81
CA SER A 150 -5.00 -12.74 10.87
C SER A 150 -3.63 -13.29 11.32
N ASP A 151 -3.47 -13.57 12.61
CA ASP A 151 -2.27 -14.14 13.23
C ASP A 151 -0.97 -13.31 13.17
N ILE A 152 -1.07 -11.98 13.26
CA ILE A 152 0.12 -11.15 13.46
C ILE A 152 0.44 -11.11 14.95
N LYS A 153 1.23 -12.09 15.42
CA LYS A 153 1.85 -12.01 16.74
C LYS A 153 2.92 -10.93 16.71
N PRO A 154 3.10 -10.20 17.79
CA PRO A 154 4.00 -9.09 17.65
C PRO A 154 5.53 -9.54 17.97
N ASP A 155 6.61 -9.33 17.13
CA ASP A 155 8.12 -9.15 17.53
C ASP A 155 9.03 -7.83 17.13
N THR A 156 9.47 -6.85 17.97
CA THR A 156 10.32 -5.58 17.80
C THR A 156 10.07 -4.36 16.81
N ILE A 157 10.34 -3.11 17.30
CA ILE A 157 10.27 -1.75 16.66
C ILE A 157 11.44 -1.47 15.70
N ALA A 158 11.17 -0.86 14.54
CA ALA A 158 12.18 -0.62 13.51
C ALA A 158 13.03 0.68 13.67
N TRP A 159 12.58 1.76 14.33
CA TRP A 159 13.38 2.98 14.54
C TRP A 159 12.93 3.85 15.73
N ILE A 160 13.93 4.44 16.41
CA ILE A 160 13.92 5.79 17.00
C ILE A 160 14.35 6.75 15.90
#